data_AF-A0A5C9CBU6-F1
#
_entry.id   AF-A0A5C9CBU6-F1
#
_cell.length_a   1.000
_cell.length_b   1.000
_cell.length_c   1.000
_cell.angle_alpha   90.00
_cell.angle_beta   90.00
_cell.angle_gamma   90.00
#
_symmetry.space_group_name_H-M   'P 1'
#
loop_
_entity.id
_entity.type
_entity.pdbx_description
1 polymer ?
#
loop_
_entity_poly.entity_id
_entity_poly.type
_entity_poly.pdbx_seq_one_letter_code
_entity_poly.pdbx_strand_id
1 'polypeptide(L)'
;VIAKNWVWTSEGENAIKGKDTILVDPTITIMDQTGKMLDTFYLPRNLRMTRNNIGPRQNGVIEGMSFGEDYKKLFISLEEPLHEDGPRVDVVDNNTWLRFYQFDVKTKKNTIQYAYKPDPIVYPANPINAFKVNGIPEILNIGNDQFIVVERAYSTGRQKCTVKLFLADARSASDVKDIFSLQSGASFTPMKKTLLLNMDDLPQFIDNVEGITLGPILPNGHRTIILVADNNFSALEESQVFLLEIIP
;
A
#
# COMPACT_ATOMS: atom_id res chain seq x y z
N VAL A 1 24.91 3.59 14.25
CA VAL A 1 24.13 4.75 14.73
C VAL A 1 22.91 4.86 13.85
N ILE A 2 21.70 4.66 14.39
CA ILE A 2 20.46 4.93 13.63
C ILE A 2 20.38 6.45 13.49
N ALA A 3 20.46 6.96 12.26
CA ALA A 3 20.24 8.38 12.02
C ALA A 3 18.78 8.71 12.30
N LYS A 4 18.50 9.78 13.05
CA LYS A 4 17.13 10.26 13.32
C LYS A 4 16.54 10.99 12.10
N ASN A 5 16.50 10.30 10.97
CA ASN A 5 15.95 10.81 9.73
C ASN A 5 14.50 10.33 9.57
N TRP A 6 13.69 11.08 8.84
CA TRP A 6 12.40 10.61 8.38
C TRP A 6 12.52 10.11 6.95
N VAL A 7 11.67 9.15 6.61
CA VAL A 7 11.47 8.69 5.24
C VAL A 7 10.01 8.93 4.90
N TRP A 8 9.76 9.40 3.70
CA TRP A 8 8.42 9.62 3.16
C TRP A 8 8.41 9.34 1.66
N THR A 9 7.24 9.05 1.12
CA THR A 9 7.06 8.69 -0.28
C THR A 9 6.26 9.75 -1.00
N SER A 10 6.48 9.85 -2.31
CA SER A 10 5.63 10.60 -3.22
C SER A 10 5.20 9.67 -4.32
N GLU A 11 3.93 9.73 -4.70
CA GLU A 11 3.39 8.99 -5.83
C GLU A 11 3.90 9.47 -7.19
N GLY A 12 4.44 10.69 -7.25
CA GLY A 12 4.75 11.32 -8.52
C GLY A 12 3.48 11.78 -9.26
N GLU A 13 3.54 11.81 -10.59
CA GLU A 13 2.42 12.21 -11.43
C GLU A 13 2.55 11.54 -12.81
N ASN A 14 1.43 11.05 -13.34
CA ASN A 14 1.30 10.48 -14.68
C ASN A 14 0.06 11.05 -15.39
N ALA A 15 0.06 12.36 -15.61
CA ALA A 15 -1.05 13.04 -16.27
C ALA A 15 -0.77 13.22 -17.76
N ILE A 16 -1.46 12.45 -18.59
CA ILE A 16 -1.42 12.58 -20.05
C ILE A 16 -2.78 13.09 -20.54
N LYS A 17 -2.87 14.36 -20.93
CA LYS A 17 -4.10 15.02 -21.38
C LYS A 17 -3.88 15.63 -22.77
N GLY A 18 -4.23 14.88 -23.81
CA GLY A 18 -4.06 15.32 -25.20
C GLY A 18 -2.57 15.55 -25.52
N LYS A 19 -2.18 16.82 -25.71
CA LYS A 19 -0.77 17.20 -25.96
C LYS A 19 0.02 17.46 -24.68
N ASP A 20 -0.66 17.70 -23.55
CA ASP A 20 -0.01 17.98 -22.27
C ASP A 20 0.36 16.67 -21.58
N THR A 21 1.59 16.60 -21.09
CA THR A 21 2.14 15.41 -20.45
C THR A 21 2.96 15.83 -19.26
N ILE A 22 2.51 15.45 -18.07
CA ILE A 22 3.24 15.58 -16.82
C ILE A 22 3.65 14.17 -16.38
N LEU A 23 4.95 13.91 -16.39
CA LEU A 23 5.54 12.68 -15.89
C LEU A 23 6.54 13.07 -14.80
N VAL A 24 6.17 12.82 -13.56
CA VAL A 24 7.02 12.98 -12.38
C VAL A 24 7.15 11.61 -11.76
N ASP A 25 8.37 11.10 -11.69
CA ASP A 25 8.62 9.82 -11.05
C ASP A 25 8.27 9.85 -9.55
N PRO A 26 7.73 8.76 -8.99
CA PRO A 26 7.58 8.63 -7.55
C PRO A 26 8.96 8.68 -6.86
N THR A 27 8.96 9.05 -5.59
CA THR A 27 10.20 9.12 -4.80
C THR A 27 10.04 8.46 -3.44
N ILE A 28 11.17 7.97 -2.92
CA ILE A 28 11.30 7.53 -1.52
C ILE A 28 12.41 8.40 -0.95
N THR A 29 12.03 9.40 -0.18
CA THR A 29 12.89 10.52 0.20
C THR A 29 13.32 10.40 1.64
N ILE A 30 14.61 10.61 1.90
CA ILE A 30 15.19 10.70 3.23
C ILE A 30 15.33 12.18 3.58
N MET A 31 14.83 12.58 4.75
CA MET A 31 14.92 13.95 5.24
C MET A 31 15.40 13.99 6.69
N ASP A 32 16.00 15.10 7.10
CA ASP A 32 16.25 15.35 8.53
C ASP A 32 14.97 15.87 9.23
N GLN A 33 15.07 16.00 10.56
CA GLN A 33 13.96 16.45 11.40
C GLN A 33 13.56 17.92 11.17
N THR A 34 14.31 18.68 10.36
CA THR A 34 14.03 20.09 10.05
C THR A 34 13.22 20.27 8.77
N GLY A 35 12.94 19.19 8.02
CA GLY A 35 12.33 19.30 6.70
C GLY A 35 13.31 19.14 5.55
N LYS A 36 14.63 19.14 5.82
CA LYS A 36 15.62 19.20 4.75
C LYS A 36 15.79 17.83 4.11
N MET A 37 15.57 17.77 2.81
CA MET A 37 15.89 16.61 1.98
C MET A 37 17.40 16.30 2.08
N LEU A 38 17.72 15.06 2.42
CA LEU A 38 19.10 14.57 2.53
C LEU A 38 19.47 13.70 1.33
N ASP A 39 18.57 12.79 0.92
CA ASP A 39 18.86 11.75 -0.06
C ASP A 39 17.56 11.08 -0.57
N THR A 40 17.68 10.14 -1.51
CA THR A 40 16.59 9.29 -1.99
C THR A 40 17.02 7.83 -2.14
N PHE A 41 16.06 6.91 -2.09
CA PHE A 41 16.29 5.54 -2.54
C PHE A 41 16.31 5.45 -4.06
N TYR A 42 17.08 4.48 -4.58
CA TYR A 42 17.18 4.26 -6.02
C TYR A 42 15.87 3.71 -6.56
N LEU A 43 15.18 4.50 -7.38
CA LEU A 43 13.89 4.12 -7.94
C LEU A 43 14.01 2.93 -8.91
N PRO A 44 13.32 1.80 -8.64
CA PRO A 44 13.20 0.67 -9.54
C PRO A 44 12.69 1.07 -10.93
N ARG A 45 13.14 0.36 -11.97
CA ARG A 45 12.76 0.68 -13.36
C ARG A 45 11.25 0.57 -13.59
N ASN A 46 10.59 -0.39 -12.96
CA ASN A 46 9.14 -0.60 -13.06
C ASN A 46 8.32 0.44 -12.29
N LEU A 47 8.96 1.35 -11.55
CA LEU A 47 8.32 2.50 -10.91
C LEU A 47 8.54 3.82 -11.66
N ARG A 48 9.17 3.80 -12.84
CA ARG A 48 9.34 5.00 -13.67
C ARG A 48 8.04 5.32 -14.37
N MET A 49 7.64 6.59 -14.34
CA MET A 49 6.51 7.09 -15.11
C MET A 49 6.87 7.10 -16.58
N THR A 50 5.99 6.56 -17.42
CA THR A 50 6.21 6.51 -18.86
C THR A 50 4.98 7.04 -19.61
N ARG A 51 5.18 7.46 -20.87
CA ARG A 51 4.08 7.85 -21.75
C ARG A 51 3.21 6.66 -22.19
N ASN A 52 3.75 5.46 -22.07
CA ASN A 52 3.07 4.24 -22.46
C ASN A 52 2.36 3.66 -21.23
N ASN A 53 1.39 2.77 -21.44
CA ASN A 53 0.75 2.03 -20.35
C ASN A 53 1.71 0.95 -19.79
N ILE A 54 2.84 1.39 -19.22
CA ILE A 54 3.88 0.60 -18.57
C ILE A 54 4.33 1.38 -17.33
N GLY A 55 4.44 0.69 -16.19
CA GLY A 55 4.80 1.27 -14.90
C GLY A 55 3.58 1.73 -14.10
N PRO A 56 3.76 2.69 -13.17
CA PRO A 56 2.71 3.10 -12.25
C PRO A 56 1.57 3.83 -12.95
N ARG A 57 0.38 3.72 -12.34
CA ARG A 57 -0.83 4.45 -12.72
C ARG A 57 -0.81 5.83 -12.07
N GLN A 58 -1.59 6.76 -12.62
CA GLN A 58 -1.87 8.01 -11.92
C GLN A 58 -2.70 7.71 -10.66
N ASN A 59 -2.30 8.27 -9.51
CA ASN A 59 -3.02 8.19 -8.22
C ASN A 59 -3.34 6.72 -7.84
N GLY A 60 -2.32 6.02 -7.39
CA GLY A 60 -2.31 4.58 -7.15
C GLY A 60 -0.91 4.01 -7.05
N VAL A 61 0.06 4.81 -6.60
CA VAL A 61 1.50 4.49 -6.63
C VAL A 61 1.98 4.09 -5.24
N ILE A 62 3.02 4.71 -4.68
CA ILE A 62 3.60 4.29 -3.39
C ILE A 62 2.85 4.97 -2.23
N GLU A 63 2.02 4.20 -1.54
CA GLU A 63 1.33 4.66 -0.32
C GLU A 63 1.87 3.96 0.93
N GLY A 64 1.78 2.63 0.99
CA GLY A 64 2.22 1.90 2.18
C GLY A 64 3.75 1.85 2.35
N MET A 65 4.21 2.01 3.59
CA MET A 65 5.63 1.98 3.94
C MET A 65 5.88 1.49 5.37
N SER A 66 6.83 0.57 5.54
CA SER A 66 7.22 0.10 6.87
C SER A 66 8.70 -0.31 6.94
N PHE A 67 9.37 0.02 8.04
CA PHE A 67 10.71 -0.52 8.31
C PHE A 67 10.60 -1.93 8.91
N GLY A 68 11.58 -2.79 8.60
CA GLY A 68 11.78 -4.04 9.36
C GLY A 68 12.34 -3.77 10.75
N GLU A 69 12.30 -4.78 11.63
CA GLU A 69 12.65 -4.69 13.07
C GLU A 69 14.01 -4.02 13.39
N ASP A 70 14.99 -4.12 12.50
CA ASP A 70 16.34 -3.58 12.70
C ASP A 70 16.67 -2.36 11.82
N TYR A 71 15.67 -1.81 11.14
CA TYR A 71 15.80 -0.68 10.20
C TYR A 71 16.83 -0.91 9.08
N LYS A 72 17.24 -2.16 8.80
CA LYS A 72 18.10 -2.47 7.65
C LYS A 72 17.31 -2.68 6.37
N LYS A 73 16.03 -3.01 6.50
CA LYS A 73 15.07 -3.14 5.40
C LYS A 73 14.02 -2.05 5.48
N LEU A 74 13.70 -1.46 4.33
CA LEU A 74 12.51 -0.65 4.13
C LEU A 74 11.59 -1.39 3.17
N PHE A 75 10.33 -1.55 3.53
CA PHE A 75 9.30 -2.10 2.68
C PHE A 75 8.38 -0.98 2.22
N ILE A 76 7.96 -1.03 0.96
CA ILE A 76 6.86 -0.22 0.45
C ILE A 76 5.88 -1.11 -0.31
N SER A 77 4.64 -0.68 -0.43
CA SER A 77 3.63 -1.29 -1.30
C SER A 77 3.10 -0.28 -2.30
N LEU A 78 2.66 -0.77 -3.45
CA LEU A 78 1.80 0.04 -4.32
C LEU A 78 0.36 -0.05 -3.86
N GLU A 79 -0.36 1.06 -3.89
CA GLU A 79 -1.81 1.09 -3.66
C GLU A 79 -2.52 0.26 -4.75
N GLU A 80 -2.13 0.48 -6.01
CA GLU A 80 -2.78 -0.10 -7.20
C GLU A 80 -1.77 -0.78 -8.16
N PRO A 81 -2.23 -1.66 -9.07
CA PRO A 81 -1.31 -2.45 -9.88
C PRO A 81 -0.57 -1.60 -10.89
N LEU A 82 0.67 -1.98 -11.21
CA LEU A 82 1.31 -1.49 -12.43
C LEU A 82 0.46 -1.82 -13.66
N HIS A 83 0.60 -1.05 -14.72
CA HIS A 83 -0.16 -1.27 -15.95
C HIS A 83 0.01 -2.69 -16.51
N GLU A 84 1.23 -3.22 -16.44
CA GLU A 84 1.59 -4.55 -16.92
C GLU A 84 1.23 -5.69 -15.95
N ASP A 85 0.87 -5.41 -14.70
CA ASP A 85 0.52 -6.44 -13.70
C ASP A 85 -0.98 -6.74 -13.63
N GLY A 86 -1.79 -6.00 -14.39
CA GLY A 86 -3.23 -6.27 -14.57
C GLY A 86 -4.10 -5.01 -14.48
N PRO A 87 -5.42 -5.16 -14.71
CA PRO A 87 -6.39 -4.07 -14.55
C PRO A 87 -6.48 -3.62 -13.09
N ARG A 88 -7.08 -2.43 -12.82
CA ARG A 88 -7.46 -2.04 -11.46
C ARG A 88 -8.42 -3.08 -10.86
N VAL A 89 -8.42 -3.19 -9.53
CA VAL A 89 -9.30 -4.12 -8.81
C VAL A 89 -10.77 -3.79 -9.13
N ASP A 90 -11.58 -4.82 -9.37
CA ASP A 90 -13.01 -4.69 -9.66
C ASP A 90 -13.84 -5.54 -8.68
N VAL A 91 -15.17 -5.53 -8.82
CA VAL A 91 -16.12 -6.32 -8.01
C VAL A 91 -16.03 -7.83 -8.29
N VAL A 92 -15.41 -8.21 -9.41
CA VAL A 92 -15.06 -9.58 -9.75
C VAL A 92 -13.54 -9.67 -9.89
N ASP A 93 -12.92 -10.75 -9.40
CA ASP A 93 -11.50 -11.00 -9.61
C ASP A 93 -11.19 -11.02 -11.12
N ASN A 94 -10.34 -10.09 -11.54
CA ASN A 94 -9.91 -9.85 -12.90
C ASN A 94 -8.39 -10.04 -13.06
N ASN A 95 -7.81 -10.90 -12.21
CA ASN A 95 -6.39 -11.26 -12.22
C ASN A 95 -5.41 -10.09 -11.99
N THR A 96 -5.80 -9.15 -11.10
CA THR A 96 -4.94 -8.05 -10.63
C THR A 96 -3.89 -8.52 -9.64
N TRP A 97 -2.68 -7.96 -9.74
CA TRP A 97 -1.58 -8.18 -8.80
C TRP A 97 -0.95 -6.85 -8.36
N LEU A 98 -0.71 -6.72 -7.06
CA LEU A 98 0.02 -5.60 -6.47
C LEU A 98 1.45 -6.02 -6.15
N ARG A 99 2.35 -5.04 -6.04
CA ARG A 99 3.76 -5.28 -5.71
C ARG A 99 4.14 -4.66 -4.37
N PHE A 100 4.85 -5.46 -3.58
CA PHE A 100 5.63 -4.99 -2.43
C PHE A 100 7.09 -4.92 -2.85
N TYR A 101 7.83 -3.93 -2.35
CA TYR A 101 9.24 -3.73 -2.66
C TYR A 101 10.03 -3.70 -1.36
N GLN A 102 11.06 -4.53 -1.27
CA GLN A 102 12.04 -4.50 -0.20
C GLN A 102 13.28 -3.74 -0.65
N PHE A 103 13.72 -2.76 0.12
CA PHE A 103 14.95 -2.00 -0.07
C PHE A 103 15.94 -2.31 1.05
N ASP A 104 17.22 -2.46 0.70
CA ASP A 104 18.29 -2.40 1.68
C ASP A 104 18.56 -0.93 2.02
N VAL A 105 18.45 -0.56 3.29
CA VAL A 105 18.52 0.84 3.75
C VAL A 105 19.92 1.43 3.58
N LYS A 106 20.97 0.60 3.69
CA LYS A 106 22.37 1.06 3.59
C LYS A 106 22.74 1.41 2.14
N THR A 107 22.41 0.53 1.22
CA THR A 107 22.71 0.67 -0.22
C THR A 107 21.61 1.42 -0.97
N LYS A 108 20.43 1.55 -0.36
CA LYS A 108 19.23 2.21 -0.88
C LYS A 108 18.68 1.58 -2.16
N LYS A 109 19.03 0.32 -2.42
CA LYS A 109 18.64 -0.43 -3.63
C LYS A 109 17.46 -1.35 -3.32
N ASN A 110 16.54 -1.47 -4.28
CA ASN A 110 15.54 -2.52 -4.26
C ASN A 110 16.24 -3.89 -4.38
N THR A 111 15.92 -4.78 -3.44
CA THR A 111 16.56 -6.10 -3.31
C THR A 111 15.63 -7.22 -3.70
N ILE A 112 14.34 -7.10 -3.37
CA ILE A 112 13.30 -8.11 -3.62
C ILE A 112 12.00 -7.37 -3.95
N GLN A 113 11.16 -7.98 -4.79
CA GLN A 113 9.75 -7.60 -4.90
C GLN A 113 8.88 -8.82 -4.63
N TYR A 114 7.71 -8.63 -4.02
CA TYR A 114 6.74 -9.69 -3.77
C TYR A 114 5.43 -9.38 -4.49
N ALA A 115 4.78 -10.42 -4.99
CA ALA A 115 3.43 -10.32 -5.53
C ALA A 115 2.39 -10.46 -4.42
N TYR A 116 1.39 -9.59 -4.44
CA TYR A 116 0.26 -9.57 -3.51
C TYR A 116 -1.06 -9.60 -4.27
N LYS A 117 -2.03 -10.40 -3.79
CA LYS A 117 -3.35 -10.52 -4.41
C LYS A 117 -4.38 -9.71 -3.61
N PRO A 118 -4.90 -8.59 -4.13
CA PRO A 118 -5.95 -7.82 -3.45
C PRO A 118 -7.31 -8.54 -3.48
N ASP A 119 -8.20 -8.25 -2.52
CA ASP A 119 -9.59 -8.71 -2.56
C ASP A 119 -10.40 -7.93 -3.60
N PRO A 120 -11.44 -8.52 -4.20
CA PRO A 120 -12.40 -7.77 -5.01
C PRO A 120 -13.13 -6.69 -4.20
N ILE A 121 -13.61 -5.66 -4.90
CA ILE A 121 -14.48 -4.64 -4.32
C ILE A 121 -15.81 -5.27 -3.91
N VAL A 122 -16.23 -5.09 -2.66
CA VAL A 122 -17.44 -5.73 -2.13
C VAL A 122 -18.72 -5.09 -2.66
N TYR A 123 -18.73 -3.76 -2.78
CA TYR A 123 -19.91 -3.00 -3.17
C TYR A 123 -19.70 -2.30 -4.51
N PRO A 124 -20.55 -2.51 -5.52
CA PRO A 124 -20.43 -1.80 -6.78
C PRO A 124 -20.72 -0.30 -6.60
N ALA A 125 -20.19 0.50 -7.51
CA ALA A 125 -20.54 1.92 -7.60
C ALA A 125 -21.98 2.11 -8.05
N ASN A 126 -22.61 3.19 -7.59
CA ASN A 126 -23.90 3.67 -8.04
C ASN A 126 -23.81 5.16 -8.41
N PRO A 127 -23.96 5.54 -9.70
CA PRO A 127 -24.32 4.69 -10.84
C PRO A 127 -23.21 3.69 -11.24
N ILE A 128 -23.57 2.64 -11.98
CA ILE A 128 -22.74 1.44 -12.22
C ILE A 128 -21.36 1.69 -12.85
N ASN A 129 -21.18 2.83 -13.54
CA ASN A 129 -19.92 3.22 -14.19
C ASN A 129 -19.18 4.33 -13.43
N ALA A 130 -19.62 4.68 -12.22
CA ALA A 130 -18.94 5.67 -11.40
C ALA A 130 -17.66 5.10 -10.75
N PHE A 131 -16.92 5.97 -10.08
CA PHE A 131 -15.62 5.65 -9.52
C PHE A 131 -15.70 4.56 -8.44
N LYS A 132 -14.73 3.66 -8.48
CA LYS A 132 -14.51 2.63 -7.48
C LYS A 132 -13.04 2.23 -7.45
N VAL A 133 -12.56 1.85 -6.29
CA VAL A 133 -11.17 1.43 -6.07
C VAL A 133 -11.11 0.45 -4.89
N ASN A 134 -10.16 -0.48 -4.93
CA ASN A 134 -9.62 -1.15 -3.76
C ASN A 134 -8.11 -1.23 -3.93
N GLY A 135 -7.37 -0.89 -2.87
CA GLY A 135 -5.92 -0.82 -2.88
C GLY A 135 -5.33 -0.91 -1.48
N ILE A 136 -4.02 -0.70 -1.40
CA ILE A 136 -3.25 -0.77 -0.16
C ILE A 136 -2.80 0.64 0.25
N PRO A 137 -3.54 1.32 1.15
CA PRO A 137 -3.09 2.61 1.65
C PRO A 137 -1.94 2.51 2.66
N GLU A 138 -1.87 1.43 3.44
CA GLU A 138 -0.78 1.28 4.42
C GLU A 138 -0.44 -0.16 4.76
N ILE A 139 0.82 -0.38 5.14
CA ILE A 139 1.37 -1.65 5.60
C ILE A 139 2.12 -1.48 6.92
N LEU A 140 2.07 -2.49 7.78
CA LEU A 140 2.85 -2.55 9.00
C LEU A 140 3.64 -3.85 9.04
N ASN A 141 4.98 -3.77 8.99
CA ASN A 141 5.81 -4.93 9.24
C ASN A 141 5.71 -5.34 10.71
N ILE A 142 5.42 -6.61 10.95
CA ILE A 142 5.29 -7.19 12.29
C ILE A 142 6.38 -8.24 12.59
N GLY A 143 7.49 -8.19 11.84
CA GLY A 143 8.60 -9.13 11.95
C GLY A 143 8.53 -10.29 10.96
N ASN A 144 9.67 -10.98 10.78
CA ASN A 144 9.80 -12.19 9.96
C ASN A 144 9.22 -12.10 8.53
N ASP A 145 9.37 -10.94 7.87
CA ASP A 145 8.79 -10.66 6.55
C ASP A 145 7.26 -10.92 6.49
N GLN A 146 6.56 -10.65 7.60
CA GLN A 146 5.11 -10.64 7.73
C GLN A 146 4.60 -9.21 7.95
N PHE A 147 3.40 -8.94 7.43
CA PHE A 147 2.81 -7.60 7.41
C PHE A 147 1.35 -7.66 7.80
N ILE A 148 0.89 -6.66 8.56
CA ILE A 148 -0.52 -6.29 8.57
C ILE A 148 -0.71 -5.33 7.40
N VAL A 149 -1.55 -5.71 6.44
CA VAL A 149 -1.89 -4.93 5.26
C VAL A 149 -3.29 -4.37 5.45
N VAL A 150 -3.42 -3.05 5.32
CA VAL A 150 -4.73 -2.40 5.22
C VAL A 150 -5.14 -2.49 3.75
N GLU A 151 -6.25 -3.14 3.45
CA GLU A 151 -6.94 -2.98 2.17
C GLU A 151 -8.15 -2.07 2.38
N ARG A 152 -8.29 -1.06 1.53
CA ARG A 152 -9.36 -0.06 1.61
C ARG A 152 -10.03 0.07 0.26
N ALA A 153 -11.35 -0.12 0.27
CA ALA A 153 -12.20 0.03 -0.90
C ALA A 153 -13.19 1.17 -0.75
N TYR A 154 -13.35 1.95 -1.81
CA TYR A 154 -14.38 2.97 -1.96
C TYR A 154 -15.17 2.77 -3.25
N SER A 155 -16.45 3.15 -3.23
CA SER A 155 -17.31 3.14 -4.42
C SER A 155 -18.31 4.29 -4.35
N THR A 156 -18.43 5.05 -5.44
CA THR A 156 -19.40 6.16 -5.54
C THR A 156 -20.82 5.68 -5.23
N GLY A 157 -21.60 6.53 -4.56
CA GLY A 157 -22.94 6.18 -4.08
C GLY A 157 -22.95 5.56 -2.68
N ARG A 158 -21.79 5.51 -2.03
CA ARG A 158 -21.61 5.12 -0.62
C ARG A 158 -20.78 6.17 0.10
N GLN A 159 -21.08 6.40 1.37
CA GLN A 159 -20.28 7.25 2.25
C GLN A 159 -19.15 6.45 2.90
N LYS A 160 -19.45 5.23 3.39
CA LYS A 160 -18.51 4.38 4.12
C LYS A 160 -17.47 3.73 3.19
N CYS A 161 -16.22 3.65 3.63
CA CYS A 161 -15.20 2.77 3.05
C CYS A 161 -15.36 1.33 3.57
N THR A 162 -15.03 0.33 2.76
CA THR A 162 -14.81 -1.04 3.24
C THR A 162 -13.34 -1.18 3.56
N VAL A 163 -12.99 -1.40 4.83
CA VAL A 163 -11.60 -1.59 5.27
C VAL A 163 -11.43 -2.99 5.83
N LYS A 164 -10.39 -3.68 5.37
CA LYS A 164 -10.01 -5.01 5.84
C LYS A 164 -8.54 -5.02 6.23
N LEU A 165 -8.23 -5.71 7.32
CA LEU A 165 -6.86 -5.98 7.75
C LEU A 165 -6.51 -7.41 7.39
N PHE A 166 -5.38 -7.59 6.71
CA PHE A 166 -4.86 -8.89 6.32
C PHE A 166 -3.49 -9.14 6.91
N LEU A 167 -3.22 -10.38 7.32
CA LEU A 167 -1.87 -10.89 7.49
C LEU A 167 -1.35 -11.32 6.13
N ALA A 168 -0.32 -10.63 5.64
CA ALA A 168 0.42 -10.99 4.44
C ALA A 168 1.77 -11.58 4.85
N ASP A 169 2.04 -12.82 4.42
CA ASP A 169 3.25 -13.57 4.77
C ASP A 169 4.12 -13.80 3.53
N ALA A 170 5.31 -13.18 3.50
CA ALA A 170 6.24 -13.26 2.39
C ALA A 170 7.31 -14.35 2.56
N ARG A 171 7.33 -15.11 3.66
CA ARG A 171 8.43 -16.06 3.97
C ARG A 171 8.62 -17.16 2.93
N SER A 172 7.56 -17.49 2.20
CA SER A 172 7.59 -18.46 1.10
C SER A 172 7.24 -17.85 -0.26
N ALA A 173 7.15 -16.52 -0.34
CA ALA A 173 6.87 -15.82 -1.59
C ALA A 173 8.11 -15.79 -2.48
N SER A 174 7.90 -15.83 -3.79
CA SER A 174 8.98 -15.70 -4.77
C SER A 174 9.44 -14.24 -4.88
N ASP A 175 10.73 -14.03 -5.19
CA ASP A 175 11.19 -12.73 -5.67
C ASP A 175 10.73 -12.52 -7.12
N VAL A 176 9.90 -11.50 -7.33
CA VAL A 176 9.31 -11.16 -8.63
C VAL A 176 9.90 -9.90 -9.25
N LYS A 177 11.00 -9.36 -8.72
CA LYS A 177 11.58 -8.08 -9.17
C LYS A 177 12.00 -8.09 -10.65
N ASP A 178 12.39 -9.25 -11.17
CA ASP A 178 12.85 -9.44 -12.55
C ASP A 178 11.73 -9.97 -13.47
N ILE A 179 10.51 -10.17 -12.95
CA ILE A 179 9.32 -10.50 -13.74
C ILE A 179 8.71 -9.19 -14.24
N PHE A 180 8.67 -9.02 -15.57
CA PHE A 180 8.09 -7.82 -16.19
C PHE A 180 6.60 -7.67 -15.87
N SER A 181 5.80 -8.70 -16.11
CA SER A 181 4.35 -8.71 -15.86
C SER A 181 3.95 -9.90 -15.00
N LEU A 182 3.25 -9.64 -13.89
CA LEU A 182 2.67 -10.68 -13.03
C LEU A 182 1.42 -11.32 -13.64
N GLN A 183 0.87 -10.75 -14.72
CA GLN A 183 -0.28 -11.30 -15.43
C GLN A 183 0.13 -12.33 -16.51
N SER A 184 1.33 -12.21 -17.08
CA SER A 184 1.71 -12.88 -18.34
C SER A 184 2.35 -14.25 -18.17
N GLY A 185 1.69 -15.19 -17.48
CA GLY A 185 2.06 -16.62 -17.49
C GLY A 185 3.37 -16.99 -16.77
N ALA A 186 4.01 -16.04 -16.09
CA ALA A 186 5.14 -16.34 -15.22
C ALA A 186 4.66 -17.12 -13.98
N SER A 187 5.36 -18.19 -13.62
CA SER A 187 5.07 -18.94 -12.40
C SER A 187 5.80 -18.30 -11.22
N PHE A 188 5.05 -17.86 -10.22
CA PHE A 188 5.59 -17.35 -8.96
C PHE A 188 4.65 -17.74 -7.80
N THR A 189 5.18 -17.71 -6.58
CA THR A 189 4.37 -17.86 -5.37
C THR A 189 4.11 -16.47 -4.78
N PRO A 190 2.85 -16.00 -4.72
CA PRO A 190 2.54 -14.72 -4.08
C PRO A 190 2.64 -14.83 -2.56
N MET A 191 2.60 -13.70 -1.88
CA MET A 191 2.45 -13.66 -0.42
C MET A 191 1.18 -14.42 0.00
N LYS A 192 1.29 -15.22 1.07
CA LYS A 192 0.10 -15.87 1.64
C LYS A 192 -0.72 -14.80 2.38
N LYS A 193 -1.98 -14.63 1.97
CA LYS A 193 -2.91 -13.67 2.56
C LYS A 193 -3.92 -14.36 3.48
N THR A 194 -4.12 -13.82 4.68
CA THR A 194 -5.13 -14.29 5.65
C THR A 194 -5.91 -13.10 6.20
N LEU A 195 -7.24 -13.12 6.15
CA LEU A 195 -8.07 -12.07 6.75
C LEU A 195 -7.91 -12.08 8.27
N LEU A 196 -7.57 -10.94 8.86
CA LEU A 196 -7.52 -10.74 10.31
C LEU A 196 -8.79 -10.09 10.82
N LEU A 197 -9.23 -9.02 10.15
CA LEU A 197 -10.41 -8.26 10.55
C LEU A 197 -11.07 -7.65 9.31
N ASN A 198 -12.38 -7.82 9.20
CA ASN A 198 -13.20 -7.00 8.32
C ASN A 198 -13.86 -5.91 9.17
N MET A 199 -13.50 -4.64 8.95
CA MET A 199 -14.04 -3.54 9.75
C MET A 199 -15.51 -3.25 9.42
N ASP A 200 -16.07 -3.84 8.36
CA ASP A 200 -17.52 -3.83 8.13
C ASP A 200 -18.32 -4.62 9.18
N ASP A 201 -17.66 -5.52 9.92
CA ASP A 201 -18.29 -6.27 11.00
C ASP A 201 -18.35 -5.47 12.32
N LEU A 202 -17.71 -4.30 12.36
CA LEU A 202 -17.76 -3.38 13.50
C LEU A 202 -19.02 -2.49 13.43
N PRO A 203 -19.63 -2.15 14.57
CA PRO A 203 -20.84 -1.31 14.60
C PRO A 203 -20.55 0.17 14.27
N GLN A 204 -19.29 0.58 14.19
CA GLN A 204 -18.89 1.94 13.86
C GLN A 204 -18.92 2.20 12.35
N PHE A 205 -19.21 3.45 12.00
CA PHE A 205 -18.89 3.97 10.68
C PHE A 205 -17.36 3.96 10.50
N ILE A 206 -16.89 3.53 9.34
CA ILE A 206 -15.47 3.41 9.03
C ILE A 206 -15.20 4.26 7.79
N ASP A 207 -14.33 5.25 7.95
CA ASP A 207 -13.94 6.15 6.89
C ASP A 207 -12.61 5.73 6.23
N ASN A 208 -11.95 6.68 5.56
CA ASN A 208 -10.72 6.54 4.80
C ASN A 208 -9.50 6.15 5.67
N VAL A 209 -9.46 4.92 6.19
CA VAL A 209 -8.33 4.41 6.98
C VAL A 209 -7.07 4.29 6.11
N GLU A 210 -6.08 5.12 6.42
CA GLU A 210 -4.85 5.27 5.61
C GLU A 210 -3.57 5.21 6.44
N GLY A 211 -3.66 4.98 7.74
CA GLY A 211 -2.48 4.81 8.58
C GLY A 211 -2.63 3.67 9.57
N ILE A 212 -1.54 2.95 9.81
CA ILE A 212 -1.42 1.94 10.85
C ILE A 212 -0.06 2.04 11.55
N THR A 213 -0.05 1.87 12.87
CA THR A 213 1.19 1.72 13.64
C THR A 213 1.00 0.80 14.83
N LEU A 214 2.10 0.34 15.42
CA LEU A 214 2.04 -0.34 16.71
C LEU A 214 1.67 0.65 17.81
N GLY A 215 0.70 0.26 18.62
CA GLY A 215 0.33 0.99 19.83
C GLY A 215 1.04 0.43 21.08
N PRO A 216 0.58 0.85 22.28
CA PRO A 216 1.12 0.39 23.55
C PRO A 216 0.91 -1.12 23.76
N ILE A 217 1.70 -1.68 24.69
CA ILE A 217 1.42 -3.01 25.24
C ILE A 217 0.39 -2.83 26.36
N LEU A 218 -0.71 -3.58 26.30
CA LEU A 218 -1.75 -3.59 27.32
C LEU A 218 -1.28 -4.32 28.60
N PRO A 219 -1.95 -4.12 29.75
CA PRO A 219 -1.58 -4.80 31.00
C PRO A 219 -1.61 -6.34 30.94
N ASN A 220 -2.37 -6.91 29.99
CA ASN A 220 -2.37 -8.36 29.73
C ASN A 220 -1.18 -8.84 28.90
N GLY A 221 -0.26 -7.95 28.51
CA GLY A 221 0.92 -8.24 27.70
C GLY A 221 0.68 -8.24 26.20
N HIS A 222 -0.56 -8.07 25.74
CA HIS A 222 -0.88 -8.03 24.32
C HIS A 222 -0.50 -6.68 23.72
N ARG A 223 -0.03 -6.72 22.47
CA ARG A 223 0.31 -5.52 21.70
C ARG A 223 -0.95 -5.00 21.02
N THR A 224 -1.05 -3.68 20.85
CA THR A 224 -2.12 -3.09 20.05
C THR A 224 -1.62 -2.58 18.71
N ILE A 225 -2.56 -2.33 17.81
CA ILE A 225 -2.38 -1.45 16.65
C ILE A 225 -3.23 -0.20 16.81
N ILE A 226 -2.75 0.90 16.26
CA ILE A 226 -3.50 2.14 16.09
C ILE A 226 -3.73 2.31 14.59
N LEU A 227 -4.98 2.52 14.21
CA LEU A 227 -5.37 2.90 12.85
C LEU A 227 -5.86 4.34 12.86
N VAL A 228 -5.59 5.06 11.78
CA VAL A 228 -6.10 6.41 11.57
C VAL A 228 -6.82 6.51 10.24
N ALA A 229 -8.00 7.13 10.26
CA ALA A 229 -8.67 7.59 9.05
C ALA A 229 -8.42 9.08 8.88
N ASP A 230 -8.02 9.45 7.68
CA ASP A 230 -7.99 10.84 7.27
C ASP A 230 -9.40 11.26 6.81
N ASN A 231 -9.61 12.55 6.56
CA ASN A 231 -10.89 13.04 6.06
C ASN A 231 -10.79 13.72 4.69
N ASN A 232 -9.66 13.60 3.99
CA ASN A 232 -9.39 14.27 2.71
C ASN A 232 -9.67 15.79 2.71
N PHE A 233 -9.59 16.46 3.87
CA PHE A 233 -10.04 17.85 4.06
C PHE A 233 -11.52 18.10 3.65
N SER A 234 -12.33 17.05 3.63
CA SER A 234 -13.74 17.03 3.28
C SER A 234 -14.60 17.10 4.55
N ALA A 235 -15.68 17.90 4.50
CA ALA A 235 -16.68 17.95 5.58
C ALA A 235 -17.63 16.73 5.59
N LEU A 236 -17.53 15.87 4.57
CA LEU A 236 -18.35 14.66 4.43
C LEU A 236 -17.67 13.40 4.98
N GLU A 237 -16.40 13.53 5.37
CA GLU A 237 -15.55 12.46 5.87
C GLU A 237 -15.11 12.78 7.31
N GLU A 238 -14.86 11.74 8.10
CA GLU A 238 -14.53 11.81 9.52
C GLU A 238 -13.08 11.41 9.77
N SER A 239 -12.33 12.24 10.50
CA SER A 239 -11.05 11.78 11.07
C SER A 239 -11.33 10.84 12.23
N GLN A 240 -10.81 9.62 12.15
CA GLN A 240 -11.06 8.57 13.14
C GLN A 240 -9.75 7.98 13.65
N VAL A 241 -9.75 7.54 14.91
CA VAL A 241 -8.64 6.80 15.51
C VAL A 241 -9.19 5.52 16.13
N PHE A 242 -8.69 4.38 15.69
CA PHE A 242 -9.06 3.08 16.25
C PHE A 242 -7.86 2.48 16.99
N LEU A 243 -8.12 1.92 18.18
CA LEU A 243 -7.14 1.13 18.93
C LEU A 243 -7.65 -0.30 19.01
N LEU A 244 -6.92 -1.24 18.40
CA LEU A 244 -7.29 -2.65 18.37
C LEU A 244 -6.22 -3.49 19.06
N GLU A 245 -6.66 -4.46 19.85
CA GLU A 245 -5.77 -5.45 20.47
C GLU A 245 -5.42 -6.56 19.48
N ILE A 246 -4.14 -6.95 19.43
CA ILE A 246 -3.69 -8.12 18.68
C ILE A 246 -3.83 -9.34 19.58
N ILE A 247 -4.63 -10.32 19.14
CA ILE A 247 -4.77 -11.61 19.81
C ILE A 247 -3.73 -12.59 19.24
N PRO A 248 -2.79 -13.10 20.06
CA PRO A 248 -1.73 -14.03 19.62
C PRO A 248 -2.24 -15.41 19.16
#